data_AF-A0A350BVX4-F1
#
_entry.id   AF-A0A350BVX4-F1
#
_cell.length_a   1.000
_cell.length_b   1.000
_cell.length_c   1.000
_cell.angle_alpha   90.00
_cell.angle_beta   90.00
_cell.angle_gamma   90.00
#
_symmetry.space_group_name_H-M   'P 1'
#
loop_
_entity.id
_entity.type
_entity.pdbx_description
1 polymer ?
#
loop_
_entity_poly.entity_id
_entity_poly.type
_entity_poly.pdbx_seq_one_letter_code
_entity_poly.pdbx_strand_id
1 'polypeptide(L)'
;MKFKKIIILTLLVIGLAACQEEYEKELIPGSELAGEWFVETLTGGAVVVGHERVMTYTTAAADGNQIWFDDAGHIWPVKAKIDANAGDNSFAGTGDNIEAPVYSYDTLDVIRDENVDPIDSVNQNFEGYETITIMEGKIIADGGVSKTGVLVDSIYVKATFSDDPGTEYEITGHRRTGFVEDDY
;
A
#
# COMPACT_ATOMS: atom_id res chain seq x y z
N MET A 1 -62.82 23.83 -21.50
CA MET A 1 -61.65 23.18 -22.13
C MET A 1 -60.30 23.83 -21.80
N LYS A 2 -60.21 25.17 -21.62
CA LYS A 2 -58.94 25.85 -21.28
C LYS A 2 -58.35 25.48 -19.91
N PHE A 3 -59.20 25.26 -18.90
CA PHE A 3 -58.78 24.93 -17.53
C PHE A 3 -58.11 23.54 -17.42
N LYS A 4 -58.60 22.53 -18.15
CA LYS A 4 -57.98 21.18 -18.20
C LYS A 4 -56.61 21.20 -18.89
N LYS A 5 -56.41 22.06 -19.90
CA LYS A 5 -55.11 22.24 -20.57
C LYS A 5 -54.08 22.92 -19.67
N ILE A 6 -54.52 23.86 -18.82
CA ILE A 6 -53.65 24.51 -17.82
C ILE A 6 -53.19 23.48 -16.77
N ILE A 7 -54.09 22.66 -16.22
CA ILE A 7 -53.74 21.63 -15.24
C ILE A 7 -52.73 20.62 -15.78
N ILE A 8 -52.90 20.15 -17.03
CA ILE A 8 -51.97 19.22 -17.68
C ILE A 8 -50.59 19.86 -17.88
N LEU A 9 -50.55 21.16 -18.24
CA LEU A 9 -49.30 21.88 -18.42
C LEU A 9 -48.57 22.10 -17.08
N THR A 10 -49.30 22.37 -15.99
CA THR A 10 -48.71 22.52 -14.65
C THR A 10 -48.14 21.20 -14.11
N LEU A 11 -48.84 20.08 -14.32
CA LEU A 11 -48.33 18.75 -13.94
C LEU A 11 -47.08 18.33 -14.73
N LEU A 12 -46.99 18.71 -16.01
CA LEU A 12 -45.83 18.40 -16.86
C LEU A 12 -44.57 19.17 -16.42
N VAL A 13 -44.73 20.41 -15.94
CA VAL A 13 -43.62 21.24 -15.45
C VAL A 13 -43.08 20.72 -14.11
N ILE A 14 -43.94 20.19 -13.24
CA ILE A 14 -43.53 19.60 -11.95
C ILE A 14 -42.76 18.29 -12.17
N GLY A 15 -43.10 17.52 -13.21
CA GLY A 15 -42.39 16.27 -13.56
C GLY A 15 -40.96 16.45 -14.07
N LEU A 16 -40.61 17.63 -14.61
CA LEU A 16 -39.26 17.94 -15.11
C LEU A 16 -38.30 18.48 -14.03
N ALA A 17 -38.83 18.83 -12.85
CA ALA A 17 -38.03 19.30 -11.71
C ALA A 17 -37.59 18.18 -10.76
N ALA A 18 -37.94 16.92 -11.05
CA ALA A 18 -37.47 15.76 -10.31
C ALA A 18 -36.05 15.38 -10.74
N CYS A 19 -35.09 16.27 -10.50
CA CYS A 19 -33.68 15.92 -10.46
C CYS A 19 -33.50 15.03 -9.23
N GLN A 20 -33.19 13.74 -9.42
CA GLN A 20 -32.66 12.95 -8.31
C GLN A 20 -31.27 13.50 -8.02
N GLU A 21 -30.99 13.89 -6.77
CA GLU A 21 -29.62 14.14 -6.34
C GLU A 21 -28.86 12.82 -6.50
N GLU A 22 -27.90 12.81 -7.41
CA GLU A 22 -26.97 11.70 -7.55
C GLU A 22 -26.02 11.76 -6.36
N TYR A 23 -25.86 10.63 -5.67
CA TYR A 23 -24.95 10.55 -4.54
C TYR A 23 -23.52 10.68 -5.05
N GLU A 24 -22.89 11.82 -4.80
CA GLU A 24 -21.46 12.00 -5.03
C GLU A 24 -20.69 11.52 -3.79
N LYS A 25 -19.87 10.49 -3.98
CA LYS A 25 -18.96 10.01 -2.94
C LYS A 25 -17.80 10.99 -2.82
N GLU A 26 -17.67 11.63 -1.67
CA GLU A 26 -16.45 12.35 -1.33
C GLU A 26 -15.33 11.32 -1.12
N LEU A 27 -14.28 11.41 -1.94
CA LEU A 27 -13.08 10.59 -1.82
C LEU A 27 -12.00 11.38 -1.09
N ILE A 28 -11.29 10.68 -0.22
CA ILE A 28 -10.09 11.23 0.41
C ILE A 28 -9.01 11.34 -0.67
N PRO A 29 -8.32 12.49 -0.81
CA PRO A 29 -7.17 12.61 -1.71
C PRO A 29 -6.14 11.49 -1.49
N GLY A 30 -5.72 10.82 -2.58
CA GLY A 30 -4.80 9.68 -2.53
C GLY A 30 -5.47 8.33 -2.28
N SER A 31 -6.79 8.27 -2.12
CA SER A 31 -7.51 7.00 -1.93
C SER A 31 -7.48 6.07 -3.15
N GLU A 32 -7.26 6.61 -4.35
CA GLU A 32 -6.98 5.85 -5.57
C GLU A 32 -5.68 5.05 -5.47
N LEU A 33 -4.74 5.50 -4.63
CA LEU A 33 -3.49 4.80 -4.35
C LEU A 33 -3.63 3.72 -3.28
N ALA A 34 -4.79 3.60 -2.63
CA ALA A 34 -4.99 2.66 -1.55
C ALA A 34 -5.44 1.26 -2.05
N GLY A 35 -4.96 0.21 -1.40
CA GLY A 35 -5.34 -1.16 -1.72
C GLY A 35 -4.67 -2.21 -0.84
N GLU A 36 -5.25 -3.41 -0.88
CA GLU A 36 -4.58 -4.65 -0.48
C GLU A 36 -4.19 -5.39 -1.76
N TRP A 37 -2.97 -5.93 -1.78
CA TRP A 37 -2.33 -6.48 -2.97
C TRP A 37 -1.74 -7.85 -2.66
N PHE A 38 -1.84 -8.77 -3.61
CA PHE A 38 -0.98 -9.95 -3.64
C PHE A 38 0.11 -9.72 -4.66
N VAL A 39 1.36 -9.81 -4.22
CA VAL A 39 2.53 -9.45 -5.01
C VAL A 39 3.61 -10.52 -4.96
N GLU A 40 4.30 -10.72 -6.07
CA GLU A 40 5.57 -11.46 -6.12
C GLU A 40 6.73 -10.46 -6.09
N THR A 41 7.83 -10.86 -5.46
CA THR A 41 9.07 -10.07 -5.48
C THR A 41 10.07 -10.72 -6.42
N LEU A 42 10.59 -9.93 -7.36
CA LEU A 42 11.54 -10.34 -8.36
C LEU A 42 12.85 -9.59 -8.20
N THR A 43 13.94 -10.23 -8.61
CA THR A 43 15.23 -9.57 -8.87
C THR A 43 15.88 -10.20 -10.10
N GLY A 44 16.41 -9.37 -11.00
CA GLY A 44 16.94 -9.83 -12.29
C GLY A 44 15.93 -10.57 -13.16
N GLY A 45 14.62 -10.30 -12.99
CA GLY A 45 13.52 -10.96 -13.70
C GLY A 45 13.14 -12.35 -13.18
N ALA A 46 13.74 -12.81 -12.08
CA ALA A 46 13.38 -14.07 -11.43
C ALA A 46 12.60 -13.81 -10.14
N VAL A 47 11.51 -14.56 -9.92
CA VAL A 47 10.76 -14.55 -8.65
C VAL A 47 11.65 -15.11 -7.54
N VAL A 48 11.86 -14.31 -6.49
CA VAL A 48 12.63 -14.67 -5.28
C VAL A 48 11.76 -14.81 -4.04
N VAL A 49 10.60 -14.14 -4.02
CA VAL A 49 9.54 -14.34 -3.03
C VAL A 49 8.23 -14.53 -3.79
N GLY A 50 7.46 -15.56 -3.41
CA GLY A 50 6.16 -15.84 -4.00
C GLY A 50 5.12 -14.79 -3.64
N HIS A 51 3.85 -15.13 -3.86
CA HIS A 51 2.76 -14.21 -3.57
C HIS A 51 2.64 -13.92 -2.07
N GLU A 52 2.90 -12.67 -1.70
CA GLU A 52 2.77 -12.15 -0.34
C GLU A 52 1.80 -10.97 -0.32
N ARG A 53 1.30 -10.62 0.86
CA ARG A 53 0.35 -9.51 1.01
C ARG A 53 1.08 -8.20 1.30
N VAL A 54 0.77 -7.18 0.50
CA VAL A 54 1.19 -5.79 0.70
C VAL A 54 -0.03 -4.88 0.73
N MET A 55 0.06 -3.78 1.47
CA MET A 55 -0.95 -2.74 1.49
C MET A 55 -0.36 -1.38 1.17
N THR A 56 -1.16 -0.58 0.47
CA THR A 56 -0.97 0.86 0.35
C THR A 56 -2.18 1.58 0.89
N TYR A 57 -2.00 2.68 1.61
CA TYR A 57 -3.13 3.44 2.16
C TYR A 57 -2.76 4.89 2.46
N THR A 58 -3.76 5.77 2.48
CA THR A 58 -3.57 7.19 2.76
C THR A 58 -2.95 7.42 4.13
N THR A 59 -2.15 8.48 4.26
CA THR A 59 -1.76 8.97 5.59
C THR A 59 -2.94 9.66 6.29
N ALA A 60 -2.81 9.88 7.60
CA ALA A 60 -3.80 10.63 8.38
C ALA A 60 -3.90 12.11 7.98
N ALA A 61 -2.93 12.65 7.22
CA ALA A 61 -2.99 14.00 6.69
C ALA A 61 -4.08 14.15 5.61
N ALA A 62 -4.42 13.05 4.93
CA ALA A 62 -5.52 12.99 3.97
C ALA A 62 -5.43 14.05 2.85
N ASP A 63 -4.20 14.41 2.46
CA ASP A 63 -3.91 15.47 1.48
C ASP A 63 -3.46 14.92 0.11
N GLY A 64 -3.29 13.60 -0.01
CA GLY A 64 -2.86 12.93 -1.25
C GLY A 64 -1.38 13.08 -1.58
N ASN A 65 -0.60 13.78 -0.75
CA ASN A 65 0.82 14.02 -0.99
C ASN A 65 1.70 12.83 -0.59
N GLN A 66 1.22 11.98 0.32
CA GLN A 66 1.93 10.82 0.81
C GLN A 66 0.99 9.66 1.08
N ILE A 67 1.50 8.44 0.90
CA ILE A 67 0.86 7.18 1.28
C ILE A 67 1.76 6.38 2.22
N TRP A 68 1.18 5.43 2.92
CA TRP A 68 1.91 4.32 3.52
C TRP A 68 2.09 3.20 2.50
N PHE A 69 3.30 2.65 2.43
CA PHE A 69 3.61 1.35 1.86
C PHE A 69 3.93 0.40 3.02
N ASP A 70 3.21 -0.71 3.11
CA ASP A 70 3.20 -1.59 4.28
C ASP A 70 3.11 -3.04 3.81
N ASP A 71 4.18 -3.80 3.97
CA ASP A 71 4.18 -5.23 3.67
C ASP A 71 3.82 -6.11 4.87
N ALA A 72 3.52 -5.50 6.02
CA ALA A 72 3.17 -6.16 7.27
C ALA A 72 4.11 -7.32 7.66
N GLY A 73 5.39 -7.23 7.32
CA GLY A 73 6.37 -8.25 7.68
C GLY A 73 6.40 -9.49 6.79
N HIS A 74 5.71 -9.48 5.65
CA HIS A 74 5.63 -10.65 4.76
C HIS A 74 6.79 -10.74 3.76
N ILE A 75 7.45 -9.62 3.41
CA ILE A 75 8.53 -9.58 2.41
C ILE A 75 9.79 -9.04 3.07
N TRP A 76 9.79 -7.74 3.36
CA TRP A 76 10.64 -7.12 4.37
C TRP A 76 9.75 -6.85 5.61
N PRO A 77 10.29 -6.39 6.74
CA PRO A 77 9.49 -5.85 7.82
C PRO A 77 9.21 -4.35 7.60
N VAL A 78 8.67 -3.95 6.44
CA VAL A 78 8.60 -2.55 6.02
C VAL A 78 7.22 -1.93 6.16
N LYS A 79 7.20 -0.82 6.90
CA LYS A 79 6.13 0.18 6.90
C LYS A 79 6.73 1.57 6.74
N ALA A 80 6.54 2.21 5.59
CA ALA A 80 7.18 3.48 5.26
C ALA A 80 6.21 4.48 4.63
N LYS A 81 6.39 5.78 4.91
CA LYS A 81 5.71 6.84 4.17
C LYS A 81 6.46 7.13 2.87
N ILE A 82 5.73 7.18 1.78
CA ILE A 82 6.26 7.43 0.44
C ILE A 82 5.49 8.59 -0.18
N ASP A 83 6.22 9.48 -0.87
CA ASP A 83 5.61 10.59 -1.58
C ASP A 83 4.76 10.07 -2.74
N ALA A 84 3.62 10.71 -2.94
CA ALA A 84 2.57 10.27 -3.85
C ALA A 84 2.22 11.36 -4.86
N ASN A 85 1.91 10.92 -6.08
CA ASN A 85 1.27 11.72 -7.10
C ASN A 85 0.02 10.99 -7.56
N ALA A 86 -1.07 11.29 -6.86
CA ALA A 86 -2.35 10.62 -7.01
C ALA A 86 -2.95 10.84 -8.42
N GLY A 87 -2.76 12.03 -9.00
CA GLY A 87 -3.20 12.33 -10.38
C GLY A 87 -2.55 11.47 -11.46
N ASP A 88 -1.36 10.93 -11.19
CA ASP A 88 -0.62 10.03 -12.09
C ASP A 88 -0.70 8.55 -11.65
N ASN A 89 -1.50 8.22 -10.64
CA ASN A 89 -1.56 6.89 -10.00
C ASN A 89 -0.16 6.35 -9.64
N SER A 90 0.70 7.23 -9.12
CA SER A 90 2.12 6.92 -8.88
C SER A 90 2.61 7.35 -7.51
N PHE A 91 3.71 6.75 -7.08
CA PHE A 91 4.38 7.06 -5.82
C PHE A 91 5.86 6.70 -5.94
N ALA A 92 6.73 7.50 -5.32
CA ALA A 92 8.18 7.29 -5.34
C ALA A 92 8.83 8.09 -4.20
N GLY A 93 10.01 7.69 -3.77
CA GLY A 93 10.76 8.36 -2.72
C GLY A 93 11.38 7.39 -1.73
N THR A 94 12.08 7.97 -0.76
CA THR A 94 12.71 7.24 0.34
C THR A 94 11.88 7.42 1.60
N GLY A 95 11.56 6.32 2.26
CA GLY A 95 10.89 6.33 3.57
C GLY A 95 11.65 5.50 4.58
N ASP A 96 11.72 6.02 5.81
CA ASP A 96 12.22 5.26 6.96
C ASP A 96 11.20 4.18 7.32
N ASN A 97 11.68 2.95 7.50
CA ASN A 97 10.86 1.87 8.02
C ASN A 97 10.57 2.10 9.50
N ILE A 98 9.29 2.16 9.86
CA ILE A 98 8.85 2.31 11.25
C ILE A 98 8.48 0.98 11.94
N GLU A 99 8.59 -0.14 11.24
CA GLU A 99 8.44 -1.51 11.78
C GLU A 99 9.80 -2.23 11.91
N ALA A 100 10.87 -1.46 12.11
CA ALA A 100 12.25 -1.93 12.25
C ALA A 100 12.38 -3.22 13.08
N PRO A 101 13.15 -4.22 12.60
CA PRO A 101 13.44 -5.40 13.41
C PRO A 101 14.17 -4.98 14.68
N VAL A 102 13.61 -5.38 15.82
CA VAL A 102 14.24 -5.20 17.12
C VAL A 102 15.25 -6.32 17.31
N TYR A 103 16.53 -6.01 17.10
CA TYR A 103 17.60 -6.93 17.44
C TYR A 103 17.91 -6.81 18.93
N SER A 104 17.66 -7.88 19.68
CA SER A 104 18.07 -7.99 21.07
C SER A 104 19.37 -8.78 21.13
N TYR A 105 20.45 -8.15 21.61
CA TYR A 105 21.67 -8.85 21.96
C TYR A 105 21.82 -8.92 23.47
N ASP A 106 22.27 -10.08 23.95
CA ASP A 106 22.85 -10.17 25.28
C ASP A 106 24.31 -9.73 25.19
N THR A 107 24.66 -8.67 25.93
CA THR A 107 26.05 -8.20 26.05
C THR A 107 27.03 -9.28 26.54
N LEU A 108 26.54 -10.35 27.18
CA LEU A 108 27.37 -11.49 27.60
C LEU A 108 27.84 -12.37 26.42
N ASP A 109 27.11 -12.40 25.30
CA ASP A 109 27.53 -13.17 24.12
C ASP A 109 28.71 -12.51 23.37
N VAL A 110 28.92 -11.21 23.56
CA VAL A 110 30.01 -10.44 22.94
C VAL A 110 31.31 -10.47 23.78
N ILE A 111 31.19 -10.65 25.10
CA ILE A 111 32.31 -10.67 26.05
C ILE A 111 32.32 -12.01 26.80
N ARG A 112 32.66 -13.09 26.10
CA ARG A 112 32.95 -14.37 26.79
C ARG A 112 34.33 -14.32 27.44
N ASP A 113 34.42 -13.71 28.62
CA ASP A 113 35.57 -13.80 29.51
C ASP A 113 35.14 -14.45 30.83
N GLU A 114 35.66 -15.65 31.09
CA GLU A 114 35.40 -16.46 32.29
C GLU A 114 35.86 -15.78 33.60
N ASN A 115 36.65 -14.71 33.52
CA ASN A 115 37.13 -13.93 34.65
C ASN A 115 36.33 -12.63 34.89
N VAL A 116 35.32 -12.35 34.06
CA VAL A 116 34.47 -11.16 34.13
C VAL A 116 33.01 -11.60 34.30
N ASP A 117 32.57 -11.92 35.51
CA ASP A 117 31.15 -12.16 35.80
C ASP A 117 30.79 -11.42 37.12
N PRO A 118 29.73 -10.61 37.24
CA PRO A 118 28.48 -10.59 36.47
C PRO A 118 28.17 -9.20 35.90
N ILE A 119 28.31 -8.99 34.58
CA ILE A 119 27.53 -7.91 33.97
C ILE A 119 26.09 -8.41 33.94
N ASP A 120 25.19 -7.72 34.63
CA ASP A 120 23.75 -7.94 34.49
C ASP A 120 23.45 -7.90 33.00
N SER A 121 22.96 -9.01 32.42
CA SER A 121 22.73 -9.14 30.98
C SER A 121 21.88 -7.95 30.52
N VAL A 122 22.50 -6.96 29.89
CA VAL A 122 21.75 -5.82 29.37
C VAL A 122 21.26 -6.24 28.00
N ASN A 123 20.01 -6.66 27.92
CA ASN A 123 19.32 -6.75 26.63
C ASN A 123 19.27 -5.34 26.06
N GLN A 124 20.12 -5.07 25.07
CA GLN A 124 20.01 -3.83 24.30
C GLN A 124 19.25 -4.14 23.02
N ASN A 125 18.20 -3.36 22.82
CA ASN A 125 17.41 -3.40 21.61
C ASN A 125 17.99 -2.35 20.66
N PHE A 126 18.55 -2.81 19.54
CA PHE A 126 18.88 -1.92 18.43
C PHE A 126 17.74 -1.96 17.42
N GLU A 127 17.13 -0.81 17.19
CA GLU A 127 16.19 -0.62 16.08
C GLU A 127 17.01 -0.45 14.80
N GLY A 128 17.02 -1.48 13.95
CA GLY A 128 17.55 -1.36 12.60
C GLY A 128 16.55 -0.59 11.76
N TYR A 129 16.61 0.75 11.75
CA TYR A 129 15.83 1.53 10.80
C TYR A 129 16.41 1.29 9.40
N GLU A 130 15.76 0.40 8.67
CA GLU A 130 16.04 0.22 7.26
C GLU A 130 15.23 1.23 6.46
N THR A 131 15.80 1.75 5.39
CA THR A 131 15.08 2.65 4.49
C THR A 131 14.73 1.88 3.24
N ILE A 132 13.49 2.06 2.79
CA ILE A 132 13.08 1.66 1.45
C ILE A 132 13.15 2.88 0.55
N THR A 133 13.75 2.73 -0.62
CA THR A 133 13.68 3.73 -1.69
C THR A 133 12.90 3.16 -2.86
N ILE A 134 11.70 3.68 -3.07
CA ILE A 134 10.86 3.36 -4.22
C ILE A 134 11.25 4.29 -5.36
N MET A 135 11.82 3.73 -6.41
CA MET A 135 12.21 4.46 -7.61
C MET A 135 11.03 4.64 -8.57
N GLU A 136 10.14 3.65 -8.62
CA GLU A 136 8.95 3.67 -9.46
C GLU A 136 7.83 2.87 -8.79
N GLY A 137 6.80 3.54 -8.30
CA GLY A 137 5.57 2.93 -7.81
C GLY A 137 4.40 3.35 -8.68
N LYS A 138 3.57 2.40 -9.09
CA LYS A 138 2.42 2.66 -9.95
C LYS A 138 1.27 1.72 -9.68
N ILE A 139 0.06 2.27 -9.70
CA ILE A 139 -1.18 1.51 -9.81
C ILE A 139 -1.70 1.62 -11.23
N ILE A 140 -2.08 0.48 -11.80
CA ILE A 140 -2.57 0.37 -13.16
C ILE A 140 -3.99 -0.19 -13.08
N ALA A 141 -4.96 0.67 -13.37
CA ALA A 141 -6.36 0.27 -13.43
C ALA A 141 -6.55 -0.85 -14.46
N ASP A 142 -7.32 -1.87 -14.10
CA ASP A 142 -7.58 -3.04 -14.95
C ASP A 142 -6.31 -3.73 -15.50
N GLY A 143 -5.17 -3.58 -14.82
CA GLY A 143 -3.88 -4.12 -15.25
C GLY A 143 -3.58 -5.53 -14.76
N GLY A 144 -4.35 -6.04 -13.79
CA GLY A 144 -4.14 -7.32 -13.11
C GLY A 144 -5.25 -8.33 -13.37
N VAL A 145 -4.96 -9.59 -13.11
CA VAL A 145 -5.93 -10.69 -13.19
C VAL A 145 -5.79 -11.55 -11.93
N SER A 146 -6.88 -11.76 -11.21
CA SER A 146 -6.90 -12.62 -10.02
C SER A 146 -6.66 -14.09 -10.36
N LYS A 147 -6.39 -14.92 -9.36
CA LYS A 147 -6.20 -16.37 -9.50
C LYS A 147 -7.39 -17.09 -10.15
N THR A 148 -8.61 -16.61 -9.92
CA THR A 148 -9.85 -17.12 -10.55
C THR A 148 -10.17 -16.46 -11.90
N GLY A 149 -9.35 -15.51 -12.37
CA GLY A 149 -9.48 -14.89 -13.69
C GLY A 149 -10.29 -13.58 -13.71
N VAL A 150 -10.51 -12.94 -12.56
CA VAL A 150 -11.22 -11.66 -12.49
C VAL A 150 -10.27 -10.51 -12.83
N LEU A 151 -10.70 -9.62 -13.72
CA LEU A 151 -9.97 -8.38 -14.03
C LEU A 151 -9.97 -7.46 -12.81
N VAL A 152 -8.79 -7.01 -12.41
CA VAL A 152 -8.57 -6.15 -11.23
C VAL A 152 -7.44 -5.15 -11.52
N ASP A 153 -7.22 -4.20 -10.63
CA ASP A 153 -6.03 -3.33 -10.73
C ASP A 153 -4.75 -4.13 -10.48
N SER A 154 -3.65 -3.69 -11.05
CA SER A 154 -2.30 -4.17 -10.71
C SER A 154 -1.46 -3.10 -10.01
N ILE A 155 -0.47 -3.56 -9.26
CA ILE A 155 0.55 -2.74 -8.63
C ILE A 155 1.92 -3.12 -9.18
N TYR A 156 2.76 -2.12 -9.42
CA TYR A 156 4.17 -2.27 -9.74
C TYR A 156 4.99 -1.36 -8.83
N VAL A 157 6.02 -1.92 -8.20
CA VAL A 157 6.95 -1.20 -7.34
C VAL A 157 8.37 -1.64 -7.64
N LYS A 158 9.20 -0.69 -8.06
CA LYS A 158 10.65 -0.88 -8.18
C LYS A 158 11.34 -0.21 -7.00
N ALA A 159 12.06 -0.98 -6.19
CA ALA A 159 12.64 -0.49 -4.94
C ALA A 159 14.06 -1.04 -4.65
N THR A 160 14.76 -0.35 -3.76
CA THR A 160 16.00 -0.81 -3.11
C THR A 160 15.84 -0.67 -1.60
N PHE A 161 16.50 -1.53 -0.84
CA PHE A 161 16.53 -1.48 0.63
C PHE A 161 17.94 -1.15 1.11
N SER A 162 18.07 -0.44 2.24
CA SER A 162 19.38 0.04 2.72
C SER A 162 20.28 -1.04 3.32
N ASP A 163 19.70 -2.16 3.75
CA ASP A 163 20.40 -3.34 4.27
C ASP A 163 20.99 -4.21 3.16
N ASP A 164 20.41 -4.16 1.96
CA ASP A 164 20.92 -4.78 0.74
C ASP A 164 21.20 -3.75 -0.38
N PRO A 165 22.20 -2.87 -0.19
CA PRO A 165 22.49 -1.81 -1.14
C PRO A 165 23.03 -2.38 -2.47
N GLY A 166 22.43 -1.94 -3.57
CA GLY A 166 22.84 -2.30 -4.94
C GLY A 166 21.98 -3.37 -5.60
N THR A 167 21.05 -3.98 -4.85
CA THR A 167 20.04 -4.88 -5.42
C THR A 167 18.75 -4.13 -5.69
N GLU A 168 18.27 -4.21 -6.93
CA GLU A 168 16.95 -3.72 -7.30
C GLU A 168 15.93 -4.85 -7.21
N TYR A 169 14.78 -4.53 -6.62
CA TYR A 169 13.64 -5.41 -6.47
C TYR A 169 12.45 -4.87 -7.25
N GLU A 170 11.74 -5.76 -7.95
CA GLU A 170 10.44 -5.50 -8.56
C GLU A 170 9.38 -6.25 -7.75
N ILE A 171 8.52 -5.52 -7.06
CA ILE A 171 7.38 -6.03 -6.30
C ILE A 171 6.14 -5.76 -7.15
N THR A 172 5.58 -6.82 -7.72
CA THR A 172 4.52 -6.70 -8.75
C THR A 172 3.38 -7.64 -8.46
N GLY A 173 2.15 -7.22 -8.75
CA GLY A 173 1.01 -8.08 -8.47
C GLY A 173 -0.34 -7.44 -8.75
N HIS A 174 -1.37 -7.98 -8.12
CA HIS A 174 -2.76 -7.61 -8.39
C HIS A 174 -3.53 -7.29 -7.11
N ARG A 175 -4.59 -6.50 -7.26
CA ARG A 175 -5.48 -6.15 -6.15
C ARG A 175 -6.18 -7.41 -5.61
N ARG A 176 -6.28 -7.50 -4.29
CA ARG A 176 -7.05 -8.55 -3.61
C ARG A 176 -8.54 -8.38 -3.87
N THR A 177 -9.22 -9.47 -4.24
CA THR A 177 -10.66 -9.46 -4.54
C THR A 177 -11.54 -9.63 -3.30
N GLY A 178 -10.99 -10.22 -2.24
CA GLY A 178 -11.72 -10.63 -1.04
C GLY A 178 -12.39 -12.00 -1.14
N PHE A 179 -12.32 -12.67 -2.30
CA PHE A 179 -12.69 -14.08 -2.42
C PHE A 179 -11.56 -14.97 -1.92
N VAL A 180 -11.88 -15.96 -1.09
CA VAL A 180 -10.86 -16.87 -0.53
C VAL A 180 -10.19 -17.72 -1.61
N GLU A 181 -10.88 -17.96 -2.73
CA GLU A 181 -10.36 -18.66 -3.89
C GLU A 181 -9.24 -17.88 -4.61
N ASP A 182 -9.18 -16.57 -4.40
CA ASP A 182 -8.16 -15.68 -4.97
C ASP A 182 -6.99 -15.40 -4.01
N ASP A 183 -7.07 -15.85 -2.75
CA ASP A 183 -6.00 -15.70 -1.78
C ASP A 183 -4.86 -16.73 -2.02
N TYR A 184 -3.66 -16.42 -1.53
CA TYR A 184 -2.42 -17.21 -1.68
C TYR A 184 -1.96 -17.82 -0.35
#